data_AF-A0A353ZUI2-F1
#
_entry.id   AF-A0A353ZUI2-F1
#
_cell.length_a   1.000
_cell.length_b   1.000
_cell.length_c   1.000
_cell.angle_alpha   90.00
_cell.angle_beta   90.00
_cell.angle_gamma   90.00
#
_symmetry.space_group_name_H-M   'P 1'
#
loop_
_entity.id
_entity.type
_entity.pdbx_description
1 polymer ?
#
loop_
_entity_poly.entity_id
_entity_poly.type
_entity_poly.pdbx_seq_one_letter_code
_entity_poly.pdbx_strand_id
1 'polypeptide(L)' 'MSLTHHGSGRFDVWAPDASAVSLLADGREYPMEQVSGAPGADGWWSAPDAPGDAGVDYGYLLDGDTHPLPDPRSRRLP' A
#
# COMPACT_ATOMS: atom_id res chain seq x y z
N MET A 1 10.15 20.69 4.09
CA MET A 1 10.70 19.37 4.43
C MET A 1 10.10 18.35 3.48
N SER A 2 10.88 17.80 2.56
CA SER A 2 10.42 16.73 1.66
C SER A 2 10.69 15.40 2.34
N LEU A 3 9.64 14.73 2.82
CA LEU A 3 9.72 13.36 3.30
C LEU A 3 9.88 12.44 2.10
N THR A 4 11.12 12.36 1.59
CA THR A 4 11.49 11.33 0.61
C THR A 4 11.64 10.03 1.38
N HIS A 5 10.55 9.28 1.50
CA HIS A 5 10.62 7.89 1.91
C HIS A 5 11.36 7.14 0.80
N HIS A 6 12.53 6.58 1.09
CA HIS A 6 13.25 5.69 0.18
C HIS A 6 12.71 4.24 0.20
N GLY A 7 11.55 4.02 0.82
CA GLY A 7 10.68 2.89 0.51
C GLY A 7 10.08 3.15 -0.87
N SER A 8 10.61 2.46 -1.87
CA SER A 8 10.30 2.64 -3.29
C SER A 8 9.46 1.49 -3.80
N GLY A 9 8.54 0.97 -2.98
CA GLY A 9 7.51 0.07 -3.45
C GLY A 9 6.43 0.89 -4.16
N ARG A 10 6.07 0.51 -5.39
CA ARG A 10 4.99 1.20 -6.12
C ARG A 10 3.62 1.09 -5.43
N PHE A 11 3.49 0.18 -4.46
CA PHE A 11 2.30 -0.05 -3.67
C PHE A 11 2.41 0.49 -2.24
N ASP A 12 3.38 1.37 -1.96
CA ASP A 12 3.56 1.87 -0.60
C ASP A 12 2.44 2.84 -0.25
N VAL A 13 1.61 2.45 0.74
CA VAL A 13 0.43 3.20 1.19
C VAL A 13 0.61 3.66 2.64
N TRP A 14 0.15 4.86 2.94
CA TRP A 14 0.12 5.36 4.31
C TRP A 14 -1.26 5.10 4.92
N ALA A 15 -1.30 4.25 5.94
CA ALA A 15 -2.48 3.89 6.70
C ALA A 15 -2.09 3.71 8.19
N PRO A 16 -1.89 4.82 8.93
CA PRO A 16 -1.45 4.78 10.33
C PRO A 16 -2.52 4.20 11.28
N ASP A 17 -3.79 4.33 10.91
CA ASP A 17 -4.93 3.85 11.69
C ASP A 17 -5.31 2.39 11.37
N ALA A 18 -4.74 1.79 10.32
CA ALA A 18 -4.98 0.40 9.97
C ALA A 18 -4.15 -0.53 10.87
N SER A 19 -4.74 -1.65 11.30
CA SER A 19 -4.04 -2.71 12.03
C SER A 19 -3.46 -3.77 11.10
N ALA A 20 -4.06 -3.98 9.92
CA ALA A 20 -3.53 -4.81 8.86
C ALA A 20 -3.84 -4.20 7.49
N VAL A 21 -2.95 -4.40 6.51
CA VAL A 21 -3.20 -4.00 5.12
C VAL A 21 -2.86 -5.16 4.20
N SER A 22 -3.74 -5.43 3.24
CA SER A 22 -3.52 -6.39 2.16
C SER A 22 -3.71 -5.69 0.82
N LEU A 23 -2.80 -5.91 -0.11
CA LEU A 23 -2.93 -5.44 -1.49
C LEU A 23 -3.66 -6.50 -2.31
N LEU A 24 -4.81 -6.16 -2.87
CA LEU A 24 -5.47 -6.95 -3.90
C LEU A 24 -4.97 -6.48 -5.27
N ALA A 25 -4.20 -7.30 -5.98
CA ALA A 25 -3.70 -7.01 -7.33
C ALA A 25 -4.02 -8.18 -8.26
N ASP A 26 -4.61 -7.91 -9.43
CA ASP A 26 -5.00 -8.96 -10.41
C ASP A 26 -5.90 -10.06 -9.80
N GLY A 27 -6.72 -9.70 -8.81
CA GLY A 27 -7.56 -10.64 -8.06
C GLY A 27 -6.82 -11.54 -7.07
N ARG A 28 -5.53 -11.26 -6.79
CA ARG A 28 -4.74 -11.90 -5.73
C ARG A 28 -4.47 -10.97 -4.58
N GLU A 29 -4.65 -11.48 -3.37
CA GLU A 29 -4.33 -10.78 -2.14
C GLU A 29 -2.87 -11.02 -1.75
N TYR A 30 -2.16 -9.93 -1.48
CA TYR A 30 -0.79 -9.90 -1.03
C TYR A 30 -0.77 -9.21 0.33
N PRO A 31 -0.42 -9.91 1.42
CA PRO A 31 -0.30 -9.27 2.73
C PRO A 31 0.79 -8.19 2.68
N MET A 32 0.51 -7.01 3.21
CA MET A 32 1.48 -5.92 3.31
C MET A 32 2.15 -5.90 4.68
N GLU A 33 3.40 -5.46 4.69
CA GLU A 33 4.18 -5.30 5.90
C GLU A 33 4.24 -3.82 6.30
N GLN A 34 4.05 -3.54 7.59
CA GLN A 34 4.19 -2.20 8.12
C GLN A 34 5.67 -1.80 8.13
N VAL A 35 6.00 -0.76 7.37
CA VAL A 35 7.35 -0.23 7.26
C VAL A 35 7.71 0.44 8.59
N SER A 36 8.50 -0.27 9.39
CA SER A 36 8.94 0.18 10.70
C SER A 36 10.46 0.34 10.65
N GLY A 37 10.99 1.54 10.90
CA GLY A 37 12.45 1.72 11.02
C GLY A 37 13.07 2.96 10.37
N ALA A 38 12.29 3.78 9.65
CA ALA A 38 12.75 5.10 9.22
C ALA A 38 11.98 6.22 9.95
N PRO A 39 12.61 7.36 10.25
CA PRO A 39 11.91 8.51 10.83
C PRO A 39 10.81 8.98 9.87
N GLY A 40 9.55 8.92 10.32
CA GLY A 40 8.37 9.18 9.48
C GLY A 40 7.87 7.98 8.67
N ALA A 41 8.32 6.75 9.00
CA ALA A 41 7.79 5.49 8.49
C ALA A 41 6.54 5.01 9.22
N ASP A 42 6.24 5.57 10.39
CA ASP A 42 5.08 5.16 11.17
C ASP A 42 3.79 5.33 10.35
N GLY A 43 3.09 4.22 10.17
CA GLY A 43 1.88 4.13 9.36
C GLY A 43 2.10 3.88 7.88
N TRP A 44 3.33 3.68 7.41
CA TRP A 44 3.59 3.20 6.05
C TRP A 44 3.44 1.69 5.97
N TRP A 45 2.86 1.21 4.88
CA TRP A 45 2.71 -0.20 4.54
C TRP A 45 3.32 -0.45 3.18
N SER A 46 4.05 -1.56 3.02
CA SER A 46 4.70 -1.96 1.77
C SER A 46 4.35 -3.41 1.41
N ALA A 47 4.22 -3.68 0.12
CA ALA A 47 3.92 -5.02 -0.41
C ALA A 47 5.16 -5.58 -1.14
N PRO A 48 6.13 -6.18 -0.41
CA PRO A 48 7.36 -6.69 -1.03
C PRO A 48 7.09 -7.86 -1.99
N ASP A 49 6.05 -8.65 -1.75
CA ASP A 49 5.66 -9.82 -2.55
C ASP A 49 4.83 -9.49 -3.79
N ALA A 50 4.40 -8.24 -3.94
CA ALA A 50 3.44 -7.88 -4.96
C ALA A 50 4.12 -7.67 -6.34
N PRO A 51 3.52 -8.18 -7.43
CA PRO A 51 4.13 -8.19 -8.75
C PRO A 51 4.28 -6.76 -9.27
N GLY A 52 5.49 -6.36 -9.65
CA GLY A 52 5.93 -5.03 -10.13
C GLY A 52 5.17 -4.42 -11.32
N ASP A 53 4.24 -5.14 -11.92
CA ASP A 53 3.61 -4.80 -13.20
C ASP A 53 2.68 -3.57 -13.13
N ALA A 54 3.10 -2.48 -13.77
CA ALA A 54 2.42 -1.18 -13.76
C ALA A 54 1.05 -1.12 -14.47
N GLY A 55 0.46 -2.26 -14.85
CA GLY A 55 -0.78 -2.34 -15.64
C GLY A 55 -1.90 -3.15 -15.03
N VAL A 56 -1.78 -3.62 -13.78
CA VAL A 56 -2.84 -4.41 -13.12
C VAL A 56 -3.72 -3.52 -12.27
N ASP A 57 -5.03 -3.82 -12.26
CA ASP A 57 -5.97 -3.22 -11.32
C ASP A 57 -5.59 -3.66 -9.90
N TYR A 58 -5.46 -2.69 -9.01
CA TYR A 58 -5.08 -2.93 -7.62
C TYR A 58 -5.91 -2.10 -6.64
N GLY A 59 -6.06 -2.61 -5.42
CA GLY A 59 -6.73 -1.94 -4.30
C GLY A 59 -6.17 -2.42 -2.96
N TYR A 60 -6.43 -1.67 -1.89
CA TYR A 60 -5.94 -1.99 -0.54
C TYR A 60 -7.10 -2.38 0.37
N LEU A 61 -6.99 -3.53 1.02
CA LEU A 61 -7.93 -4.01 2.03
C LEU A 61 -7.33 -3.70 3.39
N LEU A 62 -8.03 -2.91 4.21
CA LEU A 62 -7.60 -2.59 5.57
C LEU A 62 -8.31 -3.53 6.54
N ASP A 63 -7.60 -4.03 7.55
CA ASP A 63 -8.15 -4.85 8.64
C ASP A 63 -8.90 -6.12 8.20
N GLY A 64 -8.58 -6.65 7.02
CA GLY A 64 -9.29 -7.79 6.44
C GLY A 64 -10.71 -7.45 5.97
N ASP A 65 -11.00 -6.17 5.73
CA ASP A 65 -12.25 -5.74 5.13
C ASP A 65 -12.38 -6.30 3.71
N THR A 66 -13.63 -6.39 3.24
CA THR A 66 -13.97 -6.83 1.88
C THR A 66 -14.06 -5.68 0.89
N HIS A 67 -14.00 -4.44 1.38
CA HIS A 67 -14.02 -3.24 0.54
C HIS A 67 -12.59 -2.82 0.20
N PRO A 68 -12.10 -3.10 -1.02
CA PRO A 68 -10.82 -2.57 -1.47
C PRO A 68 -10.92 -1.04 -1.54
N LEU A 69 -10.15 -0.35 -0.72
CA LEU A 69 -9.98 1.09 -0.83
C LEU A 69 -9.07 1.40 -2.03
N PRO A 70 -9.51 2.29 -2.93
CA PRO A 70 -8.67 2.74 -4.03
C PRO A 70 -7.46 3.49 -3.46
N ASP A 71 -6.32 3.38 -4.14
CA ASP A 71 -5.10 4.05 -3.74
C ASP A 71 -5.30 5.58 -3.67
N PRO A 72 -5.15 6.23 -2.50
CA PRO A 72 -5.24 7.68 -2.41
C PRO A 72 -4.12 8.40 -3.17
N ARG A 73 -3.04 7.69 -3.54
CA ARG A 73 -1.95 8.17 -4.41
C ARG A 73 -2.20 7.90 -5.88
N SER A 74 -3.28 7.20 -6.25
CA SER A 74 -3.66 7.07 -7.67
C SER A 74 -4.01 8.46 -8.19
N ARG A 75 -3.08 9.07 -8.91
CA ARG A 75 -3.17 10.42 -9.49
C ARG A 75 -4.20 10.53 -10.63
N ARG A 76 -5.13 9.59 -10.75
CA ARG A 76 -6.28 9.67 -11.67
C ARG A 76 -7.46 8.89 -11.10
N LEU A 77 -8.46 9.63 -10.63
CA LEU A 77 -9.85 9.23 -10.83
C LEU A 77 -10.38 10.13 -11.97
N PRO A 78 -11.10 9.58 -12.97
CA PRO A 78 -11.70 10.36 -14.06
C PRO A 78 -12.74 11.38 -13.56
#